data_AF-A0A136KIJ8-F1
#
_entry.id   AF-A0A136KIJ8-F1
#
_cell.length_a   1.000
_cell.length_b   1.000
_cell.length_c   1.000
_cell.angle_alpha   90.00
_cell.angle_beta   90.00
_cell.angle_gamma   90.00
#
_symmetry.space_group_name_H-M   'P 1'
#
loop_
_entity.id
_entity.type
_entity.pdbx_description
1 polymer ?
#
loop_
_entity_poly.entity_id
_entity_poly.type
_entity_poly.pdbx_seq_one_letter_code
_entity_poly.pdbx_strand_id
1 'polypeptide(L)'
;MGNDSDYIKRHEYLDLNKIVKGEPKLTIKTGQFYFEYLSPEGKLGSGHFKPNTSEYKVLMFLEDNHKKPVDTTELIKLLNDPREEAEGADEKQRARDKIKPITGKLGKGLIKNTKNGYVIDCEIVRV
;
A
#
# COMPACT_ATOMS: atom_id res chain seq x y z
N MET A 1 -9.27 47.86 31.57
CA MET A 1 -8.91 47.54 30.18
C MET A 1 -7.91 46.40 30.22
N GLY A 2 -8.42 45.16 30.24
CA GLY A 2 -7.60 43.94 30.23
C GLY A 2 -7.46 43.47 28.79
N ASN A 3 -6.23 43.19 28.37
CA ASN A 3 -5.86 42.81 27.01
C ASN A 3 -6.52 41.47 26.60
N ASP A 4 -7.52 41.55 25.72
CA ASP A 4 -8.10 40.39 25.00
C ASP A 4 -7.13 39.77 23.97
N SER A 5 -5.88 40.25 23.89
CA SER A 5 -4.88 39.80 22.92
C SER A 5 -4.16 38.50 23.30
N ASP A 6 -4.24 38.05 24.55
CA ASP A 6 -3.48 36.87 25.01
C ASP A 6 -4.25 35.55 24.92
N TYR A 7 -5.58 35.58 24.77
CA TYR A 7 -6.37 34.36 24.57
C TYR A 7 -6.25 33.81 23.15
N ILE A 8 -5.95 34.67 22.17
CA ILE A 8 -5.84 34.28 20.76
C ILE A 8 -4.49 33.61 20.46
N LYS A 9 -3.43 33.90 21.22
CA LYS A 9 -2.07 33.38 20.97
C LYS A 9 -1.79 31.96 21.47
N ARG A 10 -2.74 31.30 22.16
CA ARG A 10 -2.56 29.93 22.67
C ARG A 10 -3.27 28.84 21.86
N HIS A 11 -4.00 29.21 20.81
CA HIS A 11 -4.80 28.28 20.00
C HIS A 11 -4.33 28.11 18.55
N GLU A 12 -3.07 28.40 18.22
CA GLU A 12 -2.50 28.11 16.88
C GLU A 12 -1.86 26.70 16.76
N TYR A 13 -1.83 25.89 17.82
CA TYR A 13 -1.06 24.63 17.82
C TYR A 13 -1.82 23.36 17.43
N LEU A 14 -3.11 23.45 17.09
CA LEU A 14 -3.89 22.28 16.66
C LEU A 14 -4.71 22.61 15.42
N ASP A 15 -4.00 23.06 14.39
CA ASP A 15 -4.51 22.99 13.04
C ASP A 15 -4.46 21.52 12.58
N LEU A 16 -5.37 20.69 13.13
CA LEU A 16 -5.55 19.27 12.81
C LEU A 16 -5.91 19.05 11.32
N ASN A 17 -6.18 20.13 10.59
CA ASN A 17 -6.41 20.15 9.14
C ASN A 17 -5.13 20.37 8.33
N LYS A 18 -3.97 20.56 8.98
CA LYS A 18 -2.70 20.57 8.27
C LYS A 18 -2.36 19.12 7.93
N ILE A 19 -2.84 18.68 6.78
CA ILE A 19 -2.40 17.43 6.13
C ILE A 19 -0.88 17.52 6.08
N VAL A 20 -0.20 16.85 7.02
CA VAL A 20 1.25 16.71 6.97
C VAL A 20 1.49 15.80 5.79
N LYS A 21 1.81 16.41 4.64
CA LYS A 21 2.31 15.68 3.47
C LYS A 21 3.58 14.97 3.94
N GLY A 22 3.45 13.69 4.22
CA GLY A 22 4.53 12.83 4.68
C GLY A 22 4.97 11.90 3.57
N GLU A 23 6.13 11.26 3.77
CA GLU A 23 6.49 10.13 2.92
C GLU A 23 5.47 9.01 3.12
N PRO A 24 5.01 8.37 2.03
CA PRO A 24 4.08 7.26 2.15
C PRO A 24 4.73 6.13 2.94
N LYS A 25 3.93 5.41 3.72
CA LYS A 25 4.42 4.37 4.62
C LYS A 25 3.49 3.16 4.64
N LEU A 26 4.04 1.98 4.47
CA LEU A 26 3.37 0.70 4.70
C LEU A 26 3.85 0.11 6.02
N THR A 27 2.93 -0.03 6.97
CA THR A 27 3.16 -0.69 8.26
C THR A 27 2.59 -2.10 8.24
N ILE A 28 3.38 -3.06 8.67
CA ILE A 28 3.05 -4.49 8.70
C ILE A 28 3.07 -4.95 10.16
N LYS A 29 1.91 -5.33 10.70
CA LYS A 29 1.80 -5.89 12.05
C LYS A 29 2.01 -7.39 11.97
N THR A 30 3.24 -7.80 12.25
CA THR A 30 3.66 -9.20 12.19
C THR A 30 2.87 -10.04 13.19
N GLY A 31 2.39 -11.21 12.78
CA GLY A 31 1.52 -12.09 13.59
C GLY A 31 0.01 -11.86 13.45
N GLN A 32 -0.43 -10.70 12.92
CA GLN A 32 -1.86 -10.42 12.68
C GLN A 32 -2.23 -10.31 11.19
N PHE A 33 -1.28 -10.53 10.28
CA PHE A 33 -1.45 -10.39 8.82
C PHE A 33 -2.18 -9.11 8.41
N TYR A 34 -1.91 -8.04 9.17
CA TYR A 34 -2.60 -6.77 9.09
C TYR A 34 -1.63 -5.72 8.58
N PHE A 35 -2.12 -4.94 7.61
CA PHE A 35 -1.35 -3.97 6.86
C PHE A 35 -2.05 -2.62 6.94
N GLU A 36 -1.26 -1.57 7.14
CA GLU A 36 -1.71 -0.17 7.19
C GLU A 36 -0.87 0.64 6.21
N TYR A 37 -1.52 1.31 5.26
CA TYR A 37 -0.85 2.22 4.34
C TYR A 37 -1.27 3.66 4.61
N LEU A 38 -0.30 4.50 4.96
CA LEU A 38 -0.46 5.95 5.05
C LEU A 38 -0.06 6.57 3.72
N SER A 39 -1.01 7.17 3.02
CA SER A 39 -0.77 7.85 1.75
C SER A 39 -0.05 9.19 1.94
N PRO A 40 0.58 9.75 0.88
CA PRO A 40 1.23 11.06 0.95
C PRO A 40 0.27 12.20 1.33
N GLU A 41 -1.03 12.01 1.06
CA GLU A 41 -2.10 12.94 1.43
C GLU A 41 -2.61 12.72 2.86
N GLY A 42 -1.93 11.90 3.67
CA GLY A 42 -2.31 11.61 5.05
C GLY A 42 -3.51 10.68 5.18
N LYS A 43 -3.93 9.98 4.12
CA LYS A 43 -5.05 9.03 4.19
C LYS A 43 -4.55 7.66 4.62
N LEU A 44 -5.12 7.14 5.71
CA LEU A 44 -4.83 5.80 6.19
C LEU A 44 -5.79 4.79 5.57
N GLY A 45 -5.26 3.80 4.85
CA GLY A 45 -5.98 2.60 4.43
C GLY A 45 -5.46 1.40 5.20
N SER A 46 -6.32 0.42 5.46
CA SER A 46 -5.94 -0.76 6.23
C SER A 46 -6.64 -2.02 5.75
N GLY A 47 -6.01 -3.17 5.97
CA GLY A 47 -6.54 -4.43 5.48
C GLY A 47 -5.85 -5.64 6.09
N HIS A 48 -6.67 -6.66 6.35
CA HIS A 48 -6.19 -8.00 6.65
C HIS A 48 -6.06 -8.82 5.36
N PHE A 49 -4.93 -9.48 5.20
CA PHE A 49 -4.63 -10.36 4.07
C PHE A 49 -4.29 -11.74 4.59
N LYS A 50 -5.18 -12.73 4.37
CA LYS A 50 -4.98 -14.07 4.89
C LYS A 50 -3.70 -14.69 4.28
N PRO A 51 -2.89 -15.41 5.07
CA PRO A 51 -1.78 -16.18 4.54
C PRO A 51 -2.25 -17.13 3.43
N ASN A 52 -1.36 -17.44 2.51
CA ASN A 52 -1.59 -18.35 1.38
C ASN A 52 -2.57 -17.87 0.30
N THR A 53 -3.19 -16.70 0.42
CA THR A 53 -3.97 -16.14 -0.71
C THR A 53 -3.05 -15.48 -1.75
N SER A 54 -3.51 -15.45 -3.00
CA SER A 54 -2.77 -14.77 -4.08
C SER A 54 -2.50 -13.30 -3.77
N GLU A 55 -3.44 -12.60 -3.14
CA GLU A 55 -3.29 -11.19 -2.78
C GLU A 55 -2.20 -11.01 -1.71
N TYR A 56 -2.14 -11.89 -0.72
CA TYR A 56 -1.07 -11.87 0.28
C TYR A 56 0.30 -12.14 -0.35
N LYS A 57 0.40 -13.18 -1.19
CA LYS A 57 1.64 -13.51 -1.90
C LYS A 57 2.14 -12.34 -2.74
N VAL A 58 1.26 -11.70 -3.52
CA VAL A 58 1.60 -10.53 -4.34
C VAL A 58 2.03 -9.35 -3.47
N LEU A 59 1.32 -9.06 -2.38
CA LEU A 59 1.66 -7.96 -1.49
C LEU A 59 3.04 -8.15 -0.85
N MET A 60 3.32 -9.34 -0.32
CA MET A 60 4.62 -9.67 0.27
C MET A 60 5.75 -9.59 -0.78
N PHE A 61 5.53 -10.15 -1.98
CA PHE A 61 6.55 -10.12 -3.02
C PHE A 61 6.89 -8.70 -3.50
N LEU A 62 5.88 -7.83 -3.64
CA LEU A 62 6.10 -6.42 -3.98
C LEU A 62 6.77 -5.64 -2.84
N GLU A 63 6.53 -6.03 -1.59
CA GLU A 63 7.15 -5.40 -0.42
C GLU A 63 8.62 -5.80 -0.26
N ASP A 64 8.95 -7.08 -0.43
CA ASP A 64 10.34 -7.57 -0.45
C ASP A 64 11.15 -6.91 -1.59
N ASN A 65 10.48 -6.50 -2.67
CA ASN A 65 11.05 -5.77 -3.80
C ASN A 65 10.70 -4.27 -3.82
N HIS A 66 10.34 -3.67 -2.67
CA HIS A 66 9.99 -2.25 -2.62
C HIS A 66 11.09 -1.36 -3.21
N LYS A 67 10.68 -0.21 -3.78
CA LYS A 67 11.51 0.73 -4.56
C LYS A 67 12.09 0.19 -5.86
N LYS A 68 11.86 -1.09 -6.20
CA LYS A 68 12.24 -1.69 -7.48
C LYS A 68 10.99 -2.08 -8.27
N PRO A 69 10.87 -1.65 -9.54
CA PRO A 69 9.83 -2.17 -10.41
C PRO A 69 9.93 -3.68 -10.58
N VAL A 70 8.84 -4.38 -10.29
CA VAL A 70 8.65 -5.81 -10.53
C VAL A 70 7.90 -5.98 -11.85
N ASP A 71 8.38 -6.89 -12.71
CA ASP A 71 7.74 -7.17 -13.99
C ASP A 71 6.43 -7.97 -13.80
N THR A 72 5.44 -7.74 -14.66
CA THR A 72 4.17 -8.49 -14.64
C THR A 72 4.40 -9.98 -14.82
N THR A 73 5.37 -10.39 -15.64
CA THR A 73 5.71 -11.80 -15.85
C THR A 73 6.22 -12.47 -14.57
N GLU A 74 6.99 -11.76 -13.74
CA GLU A 74 7.46 -12.29 -12.45
C GLU A 74 6.31 -12.49 -11.46
N LEU A 75 5.38 -11.54 -11.39
CA LEU A 75 4.17 -11.69 -10.58
C LEU A 75 3.32 -12.87 -11.05
N ILE A 76 3.28 -13.13 -12.34
CA ILE A 76 2.49 -14.22 -12.90
C ILE A 76 3.10 -15.58 -12.59
N LYS A 77 4.42 -15.71 -12.66
CA LYS A 77 5.13 -16.91 -12.19
C LYS A 77 4.79 -17.22 -10.74
N LEU A 78 4.84 -16.22 -9.85
CA LEU A 78 4.44 -16.36 -8.45
C LEU A 78 2.99 -16.84 -8.27
N LEU A 79 2.08 -16.43 -9.15
CA LEU A 79 0.66 -16.79 -9.11
C LEU A 79 0.35 -18.17 -9.73
N ASN A 80 1.23 -18.69 -10.59
CA ASN A 80 1.05 -19.93 -11.36
C ASN A 80 1.77 -21.14 -10.78
N ASP A 81 2.42 -21.03 -9.61
CA ASP A 81 3.28 -22.07 -9.05
C ASP A 81 2.59 -23.43 -8.72
N PRO A 82 1.27 -23.61 -8.95
CA PRO A 82 0.75 -24.98 -9.17
C PRO A 82 -0.17 -25.14 -10.41
N ARG A 83 -0.22 -24.19 -11.35
CA ARG A 83 -1.18 -24.15 -12.49
C ARG A 83 -0.51 -23.83 -13.83
N GLU A 84 0.62 -24.45 -14.14
CA GLU A 84 1.31 -24.25 -15.43
C GLU A 84 0.44 -24.61 -16.66
N GLU A 85 -0.63 -25.39 -16.48
CA GLU A 85 -1.48 -25.89 -17.58
C GLU A 85 -2.83 -25.17 -17.76
N ALA A 86 -3.10 -24.08 -17.03
CA ALA A 86 -4.38 -23.36 -17.17
C ALA A 86 -4.39 -22.47 -18.43
N GLU A 87 -4.86 -23.01 -19.55
CA GLU A 87 -5.08 -22.29 -20.81
C GLU A 87 -5.87 -20.97 -20.62
N GLY A 88 -5.32 -19.88 -21.16
CA GLY A 88 -6.13 -18.84 -21.79
C GLY A 88 -6.50 -17.57 -21.02
N ALA A 89 -6.07 -17.37 -19.77
CA ALA A 89 -6.35 -16.11 -19.07
C ALA A 89 -5.20 -15.08 -19.27
N ASP A 90 -5.54 -13.90 -19.80
CA ASP A 90 -4.61 -12.77 -20.02
C ASP A 90 -3.78 -12.49 -18.75
N GLU A 91 -2.47 -12.73 -18.84
CA GLU A 91 -1.51 -12.59 -17.75
C GLU A 91 -1.58 -11.20 -17.10
N LYS A 92 -1.72 -10.14 -17.89
CA LYS A 92 -1.83 -8.77 -17.36
C LYS A 92 -3.13 -8.58 -16.58
N GLN A 93 -4.23 -9.13 -17.10
CA GLN A 93 -5.51 -9.06 -16.42
C GLN A 93 -5.48 -9.81 -15.09
N ARG A 94 -4.83 -10.98 -15.04
CA ARG A 94 -4.67 -11.75 -13.80
C ARG A 94 -3.88 -11.01 -12.73
N ALA A 95 -2.74 -10.41 -13.08
CA ALA A 95 -1.95 -9.61 -12.13
C ALA A 95 -2.79 -8.43 -11.61
N ARG A 96 -3.49 -7.73 -12.51
CA ARG A 96 -4.39 -6.62 -12.17
C ARG A 96 -5.53 -7.05 -11.25
N ASP A 97 -6.13 -8.21 -11.48
CA ASP A 97 -7.21 -8.76 -10.67
C ASP A 97 -6.77 -9.07 -9.23
N LYS A 98 -5.48 -9.32 -9.00
CA LYS A 98 -4.91 -9.50 -7.65
C LYS A 98 -4.49 -8.19 -7.00
N ILE A 99 -4.06 -7.21 -7.79
CA ILE A 99 -3.67 -5.88 -7.29
C ILE A 99 -4.88 -5.01 -6.94
N LYS A 100 -6.00 -5.14 -7.65
CA LYS A 100 -7.22 -4.36 -7.42
C LYS A 100 -7.80 -4.54 -6.00
N PRO A 101 -7.93 -5.77 -5.45
CA PRO A 101 -8.33 -5.95 -4.05
C PRO A 101 -7.35 -5.36 -3.03
N ILE A 102 -6.03 -5.42 -3.30
CA ILE A 102 -5.01 -4.88 -2.41
C ILE A 102 -5.15 -3.35 -2.33
N THR A 103 -5.15 -2.69 -3.49
CA THR A 103 -5.34 -1.23 -3.61
C THR A 103 -6.72 -0.77 -3.15
N GLY A 104 -7.75 -1.61 -3.26
CA GLY A 104 -9.08 -1.33 -2.72
C GLY A 104 -9.12 -1.27 -1.20
N LYS A 105 -8.33 -2.10 -0.50
CA LYS A 105 -8.24 -2.11 0.97
C LYS A 105 -7.25 -1.08 1.51
N LEU A 106 -6.03 -1.07 0.96
CA LEU A 106 -4.92 -0.28 1.49
C LEU A 106 -4.86 1.13 0.88
N GLY A 107 -5.41 1.33 -0.32
CA GLY A 107 -5.43 2.63 -0.99
C GLY A 107 -4.75 2.59 -2.36
N LYS A 108 -5.25 3.42 -3.27
CA LYS A 108 -4.84 3.45 -4.69
C LYS A 108 -3.39 3.92 -4.93
N GLY A 109 -2.76 4.53 -3.92
CA GLY A 109 -1.39 5.04 -4.02
C GLY A 109 -0.29 4.05 -3.63
N LEU A 110 -0.65 2.92 -2.99
CA LEU A 110 0.34 1.97 -2.47
C LEU A 110 1.12 1.28 -3.60
N ILE A 111 0.41 0.74 -4.59
CA ILE A 111 0.99 0.03 -5.72
C ILE A 111 0.88 0.92 -6.96
N LYS A 112 2.01 1.36 -7.48
CA LYS A 112 2.11 2.18 -8.68
C LYS A 112 2.33 1.28 -9.90
N ASN A 113 1.67 1.59 -11.01
CA ASN A 113 1.95 0.95 -12.29
C ASN A 113 3.25 1.50 -12.88
N THR A 114 4.04 0.64 -13.51
CA THR A 114 5.21 1.00 -14.32
C THR A 114 4.99 0.57 -15.77
N LYS A 115 5.97 0.80 -16.66
CA LYS A 115 5.86 0.42 -18.07
C LYS A 115 5.57 -1.08 -18.27
N ASN A 116 6.17 -1.92 -17.43
CA ASN A 116 6.11 -3.38 -17.56
C ASN A 116 5.55 -4.10 -16.31
N GLY A 117 5.18 -3.38 -15.25
CA GLY A 117 4.62 -4.02 -14.06
C GLY A 117 4.30 -3.05 -12.94
N TYR A 118 4.82 -3.31 -11.74
CA TYR A 118 4.32 -2.69 -10.52
C TYR A 118 5.44 -2.38 -9.53
N VAL A 119 5.26 -1.36 -8.70
CA VAL A 119 6.20 -1.01 -7.63
C VAL A 119 5.45 -0.51 -6.39
N ILE A 120 5.94 -0.92 -5.22
CA ILE A 120 5.63 -0.27 -3.95
C ILE A 120 6.75 0.73 -3.68
N ASP A 121 6.40 2.01 -3.67
CA ASP A 121 7.32 3.12 -3.49
C ASP A 121 6.94 3.89 -2.22
N CYS A 122 7.25 3.29 -1.09
CA CYS A 122 6.98 3.81 0.24
C CYS A 122 7.99 3.26 1.26
N GLU A 123 8.07 3.89 2.42
CA GLU A 123 8.79 3.34 3.57
C GLU A 123 8.07 2.08 4.08
N ILE A 124 8.82 1.02 4.39
CA ILE A 124 8.27 -0.21 4.97
C ILE A 124 8.64 -0.27 6.44
N VAL A 125 7.65 -0.45 7.32
CA VAL A 125 7.86 -0.65 8.75
C VAL A 125 7.19 -1.92 9.23
N ARG A 126 7.97 -2.76 9.91
CA ARG A 126 7.53 -4.05 10.46
C ARG A 126 7.45 -3.90 11.98
N VAL A 127 6.29 -4.20 12.55
CA VAL A 127 5.96 -4.06 13.99
C VAL A 127 5.56 -5.41 14.55
#